data_AF-A0A1Y3NER6-F1
#
_entry.id   AF-A0A1Y3NER6-F1
#
_cell.length_a   1.000
_cell.length_b   1.000
_cell.length_c   1.000
_cell.angle_alpha   90.00
_cell.angle_beta   90.00
_cell.angle_gamma   90.00
#
_symmetry.space_group_name_H-M   'P 1'
#
loop_
_entity.id
_entity.type
_entity.pdbx_description
1 polymer ?
#
loop_
_entity_poly.entity_id
_entity_poly.type
_entity_poly.pdbx_seq_one_letter_code
_entity_poly.pdbx_strand_id
1 'polypeptide(L)'
;MKFVNVLAIAGLAFVSSNALTLPPKGFRDITPKQLLSEVNFGLNLGNTLDAYNDQAFNTEGYDSSSETCWGNVKTHEGVFTTLMDNKFNIFRLATTWVGHFDEAPDYKIHDEWMKRVREVVDYAYNNGAYVILNTQHENWNYAFYDNYEKAKNITEKLWTQIAEEFKDYGEHLIFESFNEPRKVGSPVEWNGGDEEGWDVVNKLNNDFVKTVRKTGGYNDKRILMVPLYAAACNEKTIKNFVYPEGDDKVIADIHAYLPYNFALNPGPEATPFFTEENKKELDTCLDLVKERFVDNGEPVIFGEFGAQKRGNNLEDRVRWAEYYVSRNAAMGIPQLWWDNGVFDGEGVERFGLIDRKNSKIVYPSIVAAMQKGRGLEVNVLHSSKVEGVLDDDLETLPQTTEVVVEQPTESNVDCEAEIVDEQPTESNDDSEVEVEVDVSAENVDSEEEDSDETN
;
A
#
# COMPACT_ATOMS: atom_id res chain seq x y z
N MET A 1 32.34 -39.18 -45.17
CA MET A 1 31.15 -38.32 -45.29
C MET A 1 30.41 -38.35 -43.95
N LYS A 2 30.41 -37.19 -43.28
CA LYS A 2 29.59 -36.71 -42.16
C LYS A 2 28.96 -37.73 -41.18
N PHE A 3 29.46 -37.67 -39.95
CA PHE A 3 28.79 -38.04 -38.70
C PHE A 3 27.48 -37.25 -38.54
N VAL A 4 26.43 -37.91 -38.06
CA VAL A 4 25.41 -37.27 -37.20
C VAL A 4 25.00 -38.29 -36.13
N ASN A 5 25.50 -38.06 -34.92
CA ASN A 5 24.95 -38.60 -33.68
C ASN A 5 23.61 -37.92 -33.42
N VAL A 6 22.53 -38.68 -33.30
CA VAL A 6 21.27 -38.18 -32.74
C VAL A 6 21.29 -38.54 -31.26
N LEU A 7 21.73 -37.60 -30.42
CA LEU A 7 21.47 -37.63 -28.99
C LEU A 7 19.98 -37.32 -28.78
N ALA A 8 19.24 -38.30 -28.27
CA ALA A 8 17.92 -38.07 -27.70
C ALA A 8 18.12 -37.40 -26.32
N ILE A 9 17.96 -36.07 -26.26
CA ILE A 9 17.85 -35.34 -25.00
C ILE A 9 16.39 -35.48 -24.55
N ALA A 10 16.15 -36.42 -23.64
CA ALA A 10 14.93 -36.43 -22.84
C ALA A 10 15.01 -35.27 -21.86
N GLY A 11 14.46 -34.11 -22.25
CA GLY A 11 14.23 -33.01 -21.33
C GLY A 11 13.15 -33.43 -20.33
N LEU A 12 13.55 -33.77 -19.10
CA LEU A 12 12.63 -33.72 -17.97
C LEU A 12 12.22 -32.26 -17.80
N ALA A 13 11.02 -31.92 -18.22
CA ALA A 13 10.35 -30.72 -17.75
C ALA A 13 10.11 -30.90 -16.25
N PHE A 14 10.96 -30.27 -15.43
CA PHE A 14 10.61 -29.99 -14.04
C PHE A 14 9.48 -28.96 -14.08
N VAL A 15 8.25 -29.46 -14.06
CA VAL A 15 7.11 -28.66 -13.63
C VAL A 15 7.33 -28.43 -12.14
N SER A 16 7.95 -27.32 -11.76
CA SER A 16 7.94 -26.88 -10.36
C SER A 16 6.51 -26.46 -10.06
N SER A 17 5.71 -27.42 -9.62
CA SER A 17 4.53 -27.10 -8.81
C SER A 17 5.06 -26.38 -7.58
N ASN A 18 5.07 -25.04 -7.62
CA ASN A 18 5.13 -24.21 -6.42
C ASN A 18 3.80 -24.43 -5.68
N ALA A 19 3.67 -25.61 -5.07
CA ALA A 19 2.84 -25.75 -3.89
C ALA A 19 3.29 -24.66 -2.93
N LEU A 20 2.35 -23.91 -2.34
CA LEU A 20 2.65 -22.99 -1.25
C LEU A 20 3.50 -23.74 -0.22
N THR A 21 4.81 -23.51 -0.24
CA THR A 21 5.67 -23.93 0.85
C THR A 21 5.26 -23.03 2.00
N LEU A 22 4.67 -23.64 3.04
CA LEU A 22 4.46 -22.97 4.32
C LEU A 22 5.73 -22.17 4.66
N PRO A 23 5.60 -20.91 5.13
CA PRO A 23 6.77 -20.12 5.48
C PRO A 23 7.66 -20.94 6.42
N PRO A 24 9.00 -20.89 6.25
CA PRO A 24 9.90 -21.57 7.15
C PRO A 24 9.54 -21.23 8.59
N LYS A 25 9.53 -22.23 9.47
CA LYS A 25 9.30 -21.99 10.90
C LYS A 25 10.39 -21.04 11.41
N GLY A 26 10.05 -19.78 11.65
CA GLY A 26 10.93 -18.77 12.24
C GLY A 26 10.92 -17.44 11.47
N PHE A 27 11.21 -16.36 12.18
CA PHE A 27 11.31 -15.01 11.63
C PHE A 27 12.50 -14.88 10.66
N ARG A 28 12.25 -14.38 9.45
CA ARG A 28 13.28 -13.95 8.50
C ARG A 28 13.53 -12.45 8.65
N ASP A 29 14.76 -12.08 8.97
CA ASP A 29 15.20 -10.69 8.94
C ASP A 29 15.45 -10.25 7.49
N ILE A 30 14.37 -9.88 6.80
CA ILE A 30 14.40 -9.38 5.43
C ILE A 30 14.22 -7.85 5.39
N THR A 31 14.64 -7.24 4.28
CA THR A 31 14.37 -5.83 4.00
C THR A 31 12.96 -5.65 3.45
N PRO A 32 12.36 -4.45 3.57
CA PRO A 32 11.11 -4.13 2.88
C PRO A 32 11.13 -4.45 1.39
N LYS A 33 12.23 -4.14 0.70
CA LYS A 33 12.38 -4.42 -0.74
C LYS A 33 12.36 -5.92 -1.05
N GLN A 34 12.98 -6.75 -0.21
CA GLN A 34 12.90 -8.21 -0.33
C GLN A 34 11.47 -8.69 -0.12
N LEU A 35 10.78 -8.22 0.92
CA LEU A 35 9.37 -8.54 1.16
C LEU A 35 8.50 -8.17 -0.04
N LEU A 36 8.58 -6.92 -0.52
CA LEU A 36 7.77 -6.44 -1.65
C LEU A 36 8.04 -7.24 -2.93
N SER A 37 9.25 -7.76 -3.13
CA SER A 37 9.58 -8.62 -4.28
C SER A 37 8.92 -10.01 -4.23
N GLU A 38 8.53 -10.47 -3.03
CA GLU A 38 7.79 -11.73 -2.82
C GLU A 38 6.28 -11.54 -3.04
N VAL A 39 5.78 -10.30 -3.14
CA VAL A 39 4.36 -10.00 -3.34
C VAL A 39 3.97 -10.08 -4.82
N ASN A 40 2.84 -10.75 -5.09
CA ASN A 40 2.19 -10.74 -6.40
C ASN A 40 1.30 -9.50 -6.52
N PHE A 41 0.19 -9.52 -5.80
CA PHE A 41 -0.80 -8.46 -5.59
C PHE A 41 -1.66 -8.89 -4.41
N GLY A 42 -2.39 -7.94 -3.81
CA GLY A 42 -3.18 -8.23 -2.64
C GLY A 42 -4.62 -7.77 -2.72
N LEU A 43 -5.31 -7.96 -1.58
CA LEU A 43 -6.69 -7.60 -1.39
C LEU A 43 -6.87 -7.03 0.02
N ASN A 44 -7.64 -5.95 0.12
CA ASN A 44 -8.16 -5.44 1.38
C ASN A 44 -9.44 -6.18 1.73
N LEU A 45 -9.55 -6.64 2.97
CA LEU A 45 -10.81 -7.09 3.55
C LEU A 45 -11.60 -5.87 4.06
N GLY A 46 -12.06 -5.03 3.12
CA GLY A 46 -12.78 -3.80 3.44
C GLY A 46 -14.22 -4.03 3.90
N ASN A 47 -14.80 -3.01 4.50
CA ASN A 47 -16.14 -2.98 5.09
C ASN A 47 -16.44 -4.15 6.04
N THR A 48 -15.44 -4.52 6.83
CA THR A 48 -15.42 -5.67 7.74
C THR A 48 -14.95 -5.24 9.11
N LEU A 49 -13.66 -5.36 9.45
CA LEU A 49 -13.14 -4.95 10.76
C LEU A 49 -12.99 -3.43 10.87
N ASP A 50 -12.98 -2.74 9.74
CA ASP A 50 -13.05 -1.30 9.60
C ASP A 50 -14.45 -0.74 9.80
N ALA A 51 -15.49 -1.57 9.64
CA ALA A 51 -16.86 -1.13 9.75
C ALA A 51 -17.18 -0.66 11.17
N TYR A 52 -17.86 0.48 11.24
CA TYR A 52 -18.35 1.07 12.48
C TYR A 52 -19.82 1.45 12.29
N ASN A 53 -20.55 1.62 13.38
CA ASN A 53 -21.89 2.23 13.35
C ASN A 53 -21.88 3.52 14.18
N ASP A 54 -22.91 4.35 14.04
CA ASP A 54 -23.00 5.63 14.77
C ASP A 54 -22.98 5.46 16.30
N GLN A 55 -23.29 4.25 16.79
CA GLN A 55 -23.20 3.90 18.21
C GLN A 55 -21.79 3.55 18.64
N ALA A 56 -20.92 3.07 17.73
CA ALA A 56 -19.53 2.71 18.03
C ALA A 56 -18.75 3.89 18.62
N PHE A 57 -19.10 5.14 18.28
CA PHE A 57 -18.46 6.32 18.86
C PHE A 57 -19.06 6.76 20.21
N ASN A 58 -20.12 6.11 20.69
CA ASN A 58 -20.96 6.58 21.80
C ASN A 58 -21.37 5.50 22.82
N THR A 59 -20.87 4.26 22.71
CA THR A 59 -21.23 3.16 23.62
C THR A 59 -20.10 2.79 24.58
N GLU A 60 -20.46 2.66 25.86
CA GLU A 60 -19.65 1.89 26.82
C GLU A 60 -19.83 0.38 26.53
N GLY A 61 -18.79 -0.27 26.01
CA GLY A 61 -18.74 -1.73 25.87
C GLY A 61 -18.39 -2.24 24.46
N TYR A 62 -18.18 -3.56 24.36
CA TYR A 62 -17.80 -4.25 23.14
C TYR A 62 -18.98 -4.41 22.15
N ASP A 63 -18.85 -3.87 20.94
CA ASP A 63 -19.78 -4.14 19.84
C ASP A 63 -19.36 -5.38 19.03
N SER A 64 -20.00 -6.52 19.32
CA SER A 64 -19.79 -7.77 18.59
C SER A 64 -20.29 -7.75 17.14
N SER A 65 -21.01 -6.72 16.72
CA SER A 65 -21.64 -6.61 15.41
C SER A 65 -20.82 -5.84 14.38
N SER A 66 -19.80 -5.06 14.81
CA SER A 66 -18.98 -4.19 13.94
C SER A 66 -18.52 -4.90 12.67
N GLU A 67 -17.97 -6.12 12.81
CA GLU A 67 -17.48 -6.90 11.66
C GLU A 67 -18.49 -7.06 10.51
N THR A 68 -19.78 -7.09 10.83
CA THR A 68 -20.87 -7.37 9.88
C THR A 68 -21.82 -6.19 9.69
N CYS A 69 -21.59 -5.05 10.35
CA CYS A 69 -22.57 -3.96 10.40
C CYS A 69 -22.73 -3.22 9.07
N TRP A 70 -21.77 -3.33 8.16
CA TRP A 70 -21.86 -2.83 6.77
C TRP A 70 -22.29 -3.90 5.76
N GLY A 71 -22.88 -5.00 6.23
CA GLY A 71 -23.56 -5.99 5.38
C GLY A 71 -22.70 -7.17 4.91
N ASN A 72 -21.40 -7.17 5.23
CA ASN A 72 -20.55 -8.33 5.00
C ASN A 72 -20.89 -9.50 5.93
N VAL A 73 -20.62 -10.72 5.47
CA VAL A 73 -20.71 -11.91 6.32
C VAL A 73 -19.52 -11.96 7.28
N LYS A 74 -19.71 -12.63 8.42
CA LYS A 74 -18.60 -12.92 9.34
C LYS A 74 -17.47 -13.63 8.58
N THR A 75 -16.25 -13.11 8.72
CA THR A 75 -15.06 -13.58 8.02
C THR A 75 -14.72 -15.01 8.41
N HIS A 76 -14.33 -15.80 7.41
CA HIS A 76 -13.85 -17.16 7.57
C HIS A 76 -12.70 -17.46 6.61
N GLU A 77 -11.89 -18.46 6.95
CA GLU A 77 -10.65 -18.85 6.24
C GLU A 77 -10.83 -19.15 4.74
N GLY A 78 -12.02 -19.62 4.34
CA GLY A 78 -12.37 -19.92 2.95
C GLY A 78 -12.19 -18.74 1.98
N VAL A 79 -12.39 -17.50 2.47
CA VAL A 79 -12.19 -16.28 1.67
C VAL A 79 -10.72 -16.14 1.27
N PHE A 80 -9.80 -16.27 2.23
CA PHE A 80 -8.36 -16.12 2.00
C PHE A 80 -7.80 -17.25 1.15
N THR A 81 -8.12 -18.50 1.48
CA THR A 81 -7.64 -19.68 0.72
C THR A 81 -8.10 -19.64 -0.74
N THR A 82 -9.33 -19.19 -1.02
CA THR A 82 -9.83 -18.98 -2.39
C THR A 82 -9.03 -17.92 -3.14
N LEU A 83 -8.68 -16.82 -2.48
CA LEU A 83 -7.86 -15.75 -3.09
C LEU A 83 -6.41 -16.23 -3.28
N MET A 84 -5.86 -17.02 -2.37
CA MET A 84 -4.51 -17.59 -2.47
C MET A 84 -4.38 -18.59 -3.61
N ASP A 85 -5.41 -19.41 -3.85
CA ASP A 85 -5.49 -20.26 -5.04
C ASP A 85 -5.42 -19.45 -6.35
N ASN A 86 -5.86 -18.19 -6.29
CA ASN A 86 -5.82 -17.20 -7.39
C ASN A 86 -4.58 -16.28 -7.36
N LYS A 87 -3.55 -16.64 -6.58
CA LYS A 87 -2.24 -15.96 -6.49
C LYS A 87 -2.20 -14.64 -5.72
N PHE A 88 -3.29 -14.24 -5.06
CA PHE A 88 -3.22 -13.22 -4.02
C PHE A 88 -2.36 -13.75 -2.86
N ASN A 89 -1.38 -12.98 -2.39
CA ASN A 89 -0.47 -13.45 -1.33
C ASN A 89 -0.17 -12.40 -0.26
N ILE A 90 -0.84 -11.25 -0.31
CA ILE A 90 -0.87 -10.27 0.76
C ILE A 90 -2.31 -9.81 1.00
N PHE A 91 -2.72 -9.74 2.26
CA PHE A 91 -4.05 -9.32 2.66
C PHE A 91 -3.98 -8.17 3.66
N ARG A 92 -4.66 -7.07 3.36
CA ARG A 92 -4.77 -5.94 4.28
C ARG A 92 -6.09 -6.02 5.05
N LEU A 93 -5.98 -6.07 6.36
CA LEU A 93 -7.09 -6.16 7.29
C LEU A 93 -7.35 -4.77 7.86
N ALA A 94 -8.03 -3.95 7.06
CA ALA A 94 -8.51 -2.64 7.46
C ALA A 94 -9.29 -2.78 8.78
N THR A 95 -8.81 -2.15 9.86
CA THR A 95 -9.34 -2.37 11.21
C THR A 95 -9.54 -1.04 11.93
N THR A 96 -10.79 -0.77 12.33
CA THR A 96 -11.13 0.41 13.13
C THR A 96 -11.13 0.00 14.60
N TRP A 97 -10.44 0.78 15.44
CA TRP A 97 -10.29 0.49 16.86
C TRP A 97 -11.15 1.38 17.74
N VAL A 98 -11.45 2.61 17.31
CA VAL A 98 -12.42 3.46 18.03
C VAL A 98 -13.77 2.75 18.17
N GLY A 99 -14.31 2.80 19.40
CA GLY A 99 -15.48 2.00 19.81
C GLY A 99 -15.13 0.62 20.38
N HIS A 100 -13.86 0.22 20.33
CA HIS A 100 -13.35 -1.06 20.82
C HIS A 100 -12.21 -0.91 21.83
N PHE A 101 -12.07 0.27 22.44
CA PHE A 101 -11.18 0.50 23.56
C PHE A 101 -11.83 1.44 24.58
N ASP A 102 -11.44 1.31 25.85
CA ASP A 102 -11.95 2.13 26.96
C ASP A 102 -11.46 3.59 26.87
N GLU A 103 -12.04 4.50 27.64
CA GLU A 103 -11.57 5.89 27.66
C GLU A 103 -10.14 6.03 28.25
N ALA A 104 -9.62 7.27 28.20
CA ALA A 104 -8.37 7.66 28.84
C ALA A 104 -8.34 7.28 30.34
N PRO A 105 -7.15 7.06 30.94
CA PRO A 105 -5.83 7.27 30.35
C PRO A 105 -5.21 6.02 29.70
N ASP A 106 -5.83 4.85 29.86
CA ASP A 106 -5.22 3.59 29.47
C ASP A 106 -5.59 3.16 28.04
N TYR A 107 -6.76 3.58 27.55
CA TYR A 107 -7.26 3.19 26.23
C TYR A 107 -7.19 1.68 26.02
N LYS A 108 -7.63 0.91 27.01
CA LYS A 108 -7.55 -0.55 27.01
C LYS A 108 -8.43 -1.10 25.89
N ILE A 109 -7.82 -1.79 24.92
CA ILE A 109 -8.56 -2.48 23.86
C ILE A 109 -9.39 -3.60 24.50
N HIS A 110 -10.65 -3.72 24.07
CA HIS A 110 -11.55 -4.78 24.55
C HIS A 110 -11.00 -6.15 24.14
N ASP A 111 -10.91 -7.06 25.11
CA ASP A 111 -10.24 -8.36 24.91
C ASP A 111 -10.94 -9.18 23.82
N GLU A 112 -12.26 -9.06 23.69
CA GLU A 112 -13.07 -9.70 22.66
C GLU A 112 -12.75 -9.17 21.25
N TRP A 113 -12.48 -7.87 21.11
CA TRP A 113 -12.09 -7.28 19.82
C TRP A 113 -10.70 -7.72 19.42
N MET A 114 -9.71 -7.59 20.32
CA MET A 114 -8.33 -8.03 20.05
C MET A 114 -8.29 -9.51 19.65
N LYS A 115 -9.04 -10.37 20.38
CA LYS A 115 -9.17 -11.78 20.05
C LYS A 115 -9.76 -12.02 18.67
N ARG A 116 -10.80 -11.25 18.28
CA ARG A 116 -11.41 -11.41 16.96
C ARG A 116 -10.49 -10.94 15.83
N VAL A 117 -9.79 -9.82 16.01
CA VAL A 117 -8.77 -9.34 15.06
C VAL A 117 -7.69 -10.40 14.89
N ARG A 118 -7.18 -10.98 15.99
CA ARG A 118 -6.21 -12.09 15.95
C ARG A 118 -6.73 -13.28 15.15
N GLU A 119 -7.97 -13.71 15.37
CA GLU A 119 -8.58 -14.82 14.64
C GLU A 119 -8.63 -14.56 13.12
N VAL A 120 -8.91 -13.33 12.70
CA VAL A 120 -8.94 -12.97 11.27
C VAL A 120 -7.53 -12.87 10.68
N VAL A 121 -6.57 -12.31 11.41
CA VAL A 121 -5.13 -12.33 11.04
C VAL A 121 -4.67 -13.77 10.83
N ASP A 122 -5.01 -14.67 11.75
CA ASP A 122 -4.63 -16.08 11.73
C ASP A 122 -5.13 -16.82 10.49
N TYR A 123 -6.30 -16.47 9.95
CA TYR A 123 -6.84 -17.12 8.74
C TYR A 123 -5.92 -16.95 7.53
N ALA A 124 -5.33 -15.77 7.32
CA ALA A 124 -4.40 -15.52 6.23
C ALA A 124 -2.96 -15.93 6.60
N TYR A 125 -2.52 -15.54 7.80
CA TYR A 125 -1.15 -15.72 8.26
C TYR A 125 -0.76 -17.20 8.35
N ASN A 126 -1.62 -18.06 8.93
CA ASN A 126 -1.32 -19.48 9.09
C ASN A 126 -1.31 -20.26 7.77
N ASN A 127 -1.91 -19.71 6.71
CA ASN A 127 -1.83 -20.23 5.35
C ASN A 127 -0.58 -19.73 4.59
N GLY A 128 0.24 -18.88 5.22
CA GLY A 128 1.51 -18.40 4.66
C GLY A 128 1.41 -17.14 3.83
N ALA A 129 0.28 -16.43 3.85
CA ALA A 129 0.17 -15.11 3.23
C ALA A 129 0.85 -14.03 4.07
N TYR A 130 1.22 -12.92 3.43
CA TYR A 130 1.49 -11.68 4.14
C TYR A 130 0.18 -11.06 4.63
N VAL A 131 0.22 -10.41 5.78
CA VAL A 131 -0.92 -9.74 6.40
C VAL A 131 -0.50 -8.34 6.82
N ILE A 132 -1.29 -7.34 6.44
CA ILE A 132 -1.17 -5.97 6.91
C ILE A 132 -2.29 -5.72 7.91
N LEU A 133 -1.97 -5.25 9.11
CA LEU A 133 -2.92 -4.81 10.13
C LEU A 133 -2.70 -3.32 10.43
N ASN A 134 -3.77 -2.53 10.44
CA ASN A 134 -3.66 -1.07 10.58
C ASN A 134 -4.61 -0.48 11.63
N THR A 135 -4.63 0.86 11.70
CA THR A 135 -5.75 1.63 12.25
C THR A 135 -6.47 2.35 11.11
N GLN A 136 -7.79 2.14 10.96
CA GLN A 136 -8.54 2.54 9.75
C GLN A 136 -9.35 3.83 9.93
N HIS A 137 -10.61 3.73 10.41
CA HIS A 137 -11.53 4.87 10.53
C HIS A 137 -11.49 5.49 11.93
N GLU A 138 -10.30 5.94 12.31
CA GLU A 138 -10.07 6.59 13.59
C GLU A 138 -10.54 8.04 13.59
N ASN A 139 -11.12 8.50 14.70
CA ASN A 139 -11.58 9.89 14.85
C ASN A 139 -10.65 10.75 15.73
N TRP A 140 -9.53 10.17 16.17
CA TRP A 140 -8.60 10.79 17.12
C TRP A 140 -7.26 11.17 16.50
N ASN A 141 -6.97 10.76 15.26
CA ASN A 141 -5.69 10.95 14.57
C ASN A 141 -5.72 12.04 13.48
N TYR A 142 -6.67 12.99 13.55
CA TYR A 142 -6.75 14.07 12.58
C TYR A 142 -5.52 14.98 12.64
N ALA A 143 -5.06 15.41 11.47
CA ALA A 143 -3.75 16.02 11.27
C ALA A 143 -3.72 17.53 11.59
N PHE A 144 -4.06 17.90 12.83
CA PHE A 144 -4.02 19.27 13.35
C PHE A 144 -3.02 19.38 14.51
N TYR A 145 -2.33 20.51 14.65
CA TYR A 145 -1.35 20.75 15.71
C TYR A 145 -1.97 20.69 17.09
N ASP A 146 -3.18 21.24 17.25
CA ASP A 146 -3.90 21.22 18.53
C ASP A 146 -4.37 19.80 18.92
N ASN A 147 -4.48 18.89 17.96
CA ASN A 147 -4.83 17.49 18.18
C ASN A 147 -3.62 16.57 18.37
N TYR A 148 -2.40 16.99 17.98
CA TYR A 148 -1.22 16.12 17.92
C TYR A 148 -0.93 15.39 19.25
N GLU A 149 -0.93 16.07 20.39
CA GLU A 149 -0.61 15.43 21.68
C GLU A 149 -1.64 14.37 22.09
N LYS A 150 -2.92 14.60 21.77
CA LYS A 150 -3.99 13.62 21.98
C LYS A 150 -3.79 12.41 21.06
N ALA A 151 -3.59 12.67 19.77
CA ALA A 151 -3.38 11.63 18.76
C ALA A 151 -2.15 10.77 19.08
N LYS A 152 -1.06 11.40 19.51
CA LYS A 152 0.17 10.73 19.94
C LYS A 152 -0.09 9.80 21.11
N ASN A 153 -0.72 10.28 22.19
CA ASN A 153 -0.98 9.46 23.38
C ASN A 153 -1.81 8.21 23.03
N ILE A 154 -2.84 8.36 22.20
CA ILE A 154 -3.67 7.22 21.77
C ILE A 154 -2.86 6.29 20.85
N THR A 155 -2.06 6.83 19.92
CA THR A 155 -1.15 6.05 19.06
C THR A 155 -0.23 5.17 19.92
N GLU A 156 0.47 5.76 20.89
CA GLU A 156 1.41 5.04 21.75
C GLU A 156 0.71 3.92 22.55
N LYS A 157 -0.50 4.19 23.06
CA LYS A 157 -1.27 3.25 23.89
C LYS A 157 -1.86 2.09 23.10
N LEU A 158 -2.49 2.36 21.96
CA LEU A 158 -3.07 1.31 21.12
C LEU A 158 -1.97 0.44 20.49
N TRP A 159 -0.94 1.08 19.91
CA TRP A 159 0.12 0.31 19.25
C TRP A 159 1.02 -0.45 20.22
N THR A 160 1.15 -0.04 21.48
CA THR A 160 1.78 -0.90 22.50
C THR A 160 0.98 -2.20 22.67
N GLN A 161 -0.34 -2.11 22.86
CA GLN A 161 -1.20 -3.28 23.07
C GLN A 161 -1.24 -4.20 21.85
N ILE A 162 -1.42 -3.63 20.65
CA ILE A 162 -1.44 -4.38 19.39
C ILE A 162 -0.08 -5.04 19.15
N ALA A 163 1.02 -4.29 19.28
CA ALA A 163 2.33 -4.86 19.03
C ALA A 163 2.69 -5.96 20.06
N GLU A 164 2.33 -5.82 21.33
CA GLU A 164 2.52 -6.86 22.34
C GLU A 164 1.72 -8.13 22.05
N GLU A 165 0.47 -8.01 21.60
CA GLU A 165 -0.42 -9.12 21.25
C GLU A 165 0.18 -10.01 20.13
N PHE A 166 0.82 -9.36 19.16
CA PHE A 166 1.31 -9.95 17.92
C PHE A 166 2.86 -10.04 17.85
N LYS A 167 3.58 -9.81 18.95
CA LYS A 167 5.05 -9.71 18.97
C LYS A 167 5.80 -10.95 18.47
N ASP A 168 5.16 -12.12 18.55
CA ASP A 168 5.75 -13.41 18.17
C ASP A 168 5.38 -13.84 16.72
N TYR A 169 4.61 -13.01 16.00
CA TYR A 169 4.32 -13.22 14.57
C TYR A 169 5.54 -12.82 13.75
N GLY A 170 5.93 -13.66 12.79
CA GLY A 170 7.07 -13.46 11.91
C GLY A 170 6.91 -12.28 10.95
N GLU A 171 7.82 -12.18 9.98
CA GLU A 171 7.89 -11.09 9.00
C GLU A 171 6.70 -11.05 8.02
N HIS A 172 5.87 -12.10 8.02
CA HIS A 172 4.63 -12.13 7.25
C HIS A 172 3.55 -11.19 7.81
N LEU A 173 3.63 -10.78 9.09
CA LEU A 173 2.74 -9.77 9.66
C LEU A 173 3.41 -8.39 9.64
N ILE A 174 2.77 -7.45 8.96
CA ILE A 174 3.16 -6.05 8.79
C ILE A 174 2.17 -5.20 9.59
N PHE A 175 2.67 -4.18 10.28
CA PHE A 175 1.82 -3.16 10.89
C PHE A 175 1.87 -1.88 10.07
N GLU A 176 0.71 -1.28 9.85
CA GLU A 176 0.54 0.00 9.18
C GLU A 176 0.00 1.02 10.17
N SER A 177 0.69 2.16 10.36
CA SER A 177 0.35 3.12 11.41
C SER A 177 -1.11 3.57 11.36
N PHE A 178 -1.53 4.10 10.22
CA PHE A 178 -2.82 4.73 9.97
C PHE A 178 -3.22 4.50 8.51
N ASN A 179 -4.53 4.60 8.23
CA ASN A 179 -5.07 4.57 6.88
C ASN A 179 -4.85 5.89 6.12
N GLU A 180 -5.65 6.92 6.41
CA GLU A 180 -5.67 8.19 5.66
C GLU A 180 -5.68 9.40 6.60
N PRO A 181 -4.63 9.60 7.41
CA PRO A 181 -4.58 10.69 8.38
C PRO A 181 -4.54 12.02 7.64
N ARG A 182 -5.48 12.91 7.97
CA ARG A 182 -5.73 14.16 7.23
C ARG A 182 -6.46 15.20 8.09
N LYS A 183 -6.61 16.42 7.56
CA LYS A 183 -7.36 17.51 8.19
C LYS A 183 -8.85 17.40 7.85
N VAL A 184 -9.54 16.47 8.50
CA VAL A 184 -10.97 16.20 8.27
C VAL A 184 -11.81 17.47 8.43
N GLY A 185 -12.70 17.73 7.47
CA GLY A 185 -13.57 18.91 7.45
C GLY A 185 -12.90 20.20 6.96
N SER A 186 -11.60 20.16 6.62
CA SER A 186 -10.88 21.32 6.10
C SER A 186 -10.90 21.38 4.56
N PRO A 187 -10.67 22.56 3.94
CA PRO A 187 -10.55 22.67 2.49
C PRO A 187 -9.38 21.90 1.86
N VAL A 188 -8.43 21.43 2.67
CA VAL A 188 -7.23 20.70 2.22
C VAL A 188 -7.31 19.20 2.56
N GLU A 189 -8.46 18.70 3.02
CA GLU A 189 -8.67 17.29 3.38
C GLU A 189 -8.23 16.34 2.26
N TRP A 190 -8.67 16.58 1.03
CA TRP A 190 -8.42 15.73 -0.14
C TRP A 190 -7.60 16.41 -1.25
N ASN A 191 -7.05 17.61 -1.01
CA ASN A 191 -6.30 18.39 -2.01
C ASN A 191 -4.80 18.53 -1.68
N GLY A 192 -4.25 17.47 -1.09
CA GLY A 192 -2.83 17.31 -0.80
C GLY A 192 -2.34 17.93 0.51
N GLY A 193 -3.24 18.42 1.37
CA GLY A 193 -2.87 18.96 2.69
C GLY A 193 -2.16 20.31 2.67
N ASP A 194 -1.61 20.66 3.83
CA ASP A 194 -0.78 21.84 4.09
C ASP A 194 0.36 21.49 5.06
N GLU A 195 1.23 22.45 5.35
CA GLU A 195 2.42 22.26 6.20
C GLU A 195 2.11 21.63 7.56
N GLU A 196 1.05 22.11 8.22
CA GLU A 196 0.57 21.54 9.48
C GLU A 196 0.13 20.08 9.30
N GLY A 197 -0.67 19.80 8.28
CA GLY A 197 -1.11 18.43 8.00
C GLY A 197 0.04 17.47 7.76
N TRP A 198 1.05 17.89 7.00
CA TRP A 198 2.22 17.07 6.71
C TRP A 198 3.09 16.84 7.95
N ASP A 199 3.37 17.88 8.74
CA ASP A 199 4.17 17.77 9.98
C ASP A 199 3.51 16.81 10.97
N VAL A 200 2.20 16.95 11.21
CA VAL A 200 1.48 16.09 12.16
C VAL A 200 1.49 14.63 11.71
N VAL A 201 1.26 14.35 10.43
CA VAL A 201 1.31 12.98 9.89
C VAL A 201 2.70 12.38 10.03
N ASN A 202 3.75 13.11 9.63
CA ASN A 202 5.13 12.64 9.74
C ASN A 202 5.53 12.36 11.21
N LYS A 203 5.12 13.22 12.15
CA LYS A 203 5.39 13.02 13.59
C LYS A 203 4.66 11.81 14.15
N LEU A 204 3.37 11.65 13.84
CA LEU A 204 2.59 10.50 14.29
C LEU A 204 3.13 9.18 13.72
N ASN A 205 3.56 9.16 12.46
CA ASN A 205 4.21 8.00 11.85
C ASN A 205 5.52 7.63 12.59
N ASN A 206 6.33 8.64 12.96
CA ASN A 206 7.55 8.42 13.73
C ASN A 206 7.26 7.91 15.17
N ASP A 207 6.24 8.45 15.83
CA ASP A 207 5.80 8.00 17.15
C ASP A 207 5.29 6.54 17.12
N PHE A 208 4.54 6.17 16.07
CA PHE A 208 4.14 4.78 15.83
C PHE A 208 5.35 3.85 15.72
N VAL A 209 6.30 4.15 14.83
CA VAL A 209 7.51 3.31 14.64
C VAL A 209 8.26 3.16 15.96
N LYS A 210 8.52 4.27 16.66
CA LYS A 210 9.18 4.26 17.97
C LYS A 210 8.42 3.46 19.02
N THR A 211 7.09 3.46 18.98
CA THR A 211 6.25 2.68 19.90
C THR A 211 6.41 1.20 19.63
N VAL A 212 6.21 0.75 18.39
CA VAL A 212 6.29 -0.66 18.02
C VAL A 212 7.68 -1.23 18.35
N ARG A 213 8.75 -0.50 18.03
CA ARG A 213 10.13 -0.94 18.31
C ARG A 213 10.47 -1.07 19.80
N LYS A 214 9.69 -0.50 20.71
CA LYS A 214 9.90 -0.63 22.17
C LYS A 214 9.27 -1.89 22.77
N THR A 215 8.44 -2.63 22.02
CA THR A 215 7.67 -3.76 22.55
C THR A 215 8.40 -5.10 22.50
N GLY A 216 9.58 -5.17 21.87
CA GLY A 216 10.43 -6.37 21.83
C GLY A 216 9.89 -7.49 20.93
N GLY A 217 10.47 -8.69 21.08
CA GLY A 217 10.12 -9.84 20.25
C GLY A 217 10.55 -9.62 18.79
N TYR A 218 9.71 -10.01 17.83
CA TYR A 218 9.97 -9.73 16.42
C TYR A 218 9.64 -8.29 16.01
N ASN A 219 9.02 -7.49 16.89
CA ASN A 219 8.69 -6.10 16.58
C ASN A 219 9.93 -5.22 16.41
N ASP A 220 11.08 -5.60 16.98
CA ASP A 220 12.38 -4.91 16.77
C ASP A 220 12.78 -4.89 15.29
N LYS A 221 12.31 -5.86 14.51
CA LYS A 221 12.65 -6.06 13.10
C LYS A 221 11.44 -6.24 12.20
N ARG A 222 10.22 -6.09 12.71
CA ARG A 222 9.00 -6.18 11.92
C ARG A 222 8.99 -5.08 10.86
N ILE A 223 8.65 -5.42 9.63
CA ILE A 223 8.42 -4.42 8.59
C ILE A 223 7.15 -3.64 8.93
N LEU A 224 7.28 -2.32 8.95
CA LEU A 224 6.21 -1.38 9.24
C LEU A 224 5.84 -0.62 7.98
N MET A 225 4.62 -0.10 7.96
CA MET A 225 4.08 0.65 6.87
C MET A 225 3.51 1.97 7.41
N VAL A 226 3.69 3.06 6.67
CA VAL A 226 3.24 4.39 7.10
C VAL A 226 2.66 5.14 5.90
N PRO A 227 1.47 5.75 6.03
CA PRO A 227 0.86 6.48 4.93
C PRO A 227 1.49 7.86 4.80
N LEU A 228 1.36 8.42 3.60
CA LEU A 228 1.48 9.85 3.40
C LEU A 228 0.22 10.58 3.92
N TYR A 229 0.19 11.92 3.88
CA TYR A 229 -1.03 12.68 4.19
C TYR A 229 -2.21 12.20 3.32
N ALA A 230 -3.31 11.79 3.95
CA ALA A 230 -4.46 11.15 3.30
C ALA A 230 -4.12 9.94 2.40
N ALA A 231 -2.94 9.32 2.59
CA ALA A 231 -2.34 8.33 1.68
C ALA A 231 -2.33 8.77 0.20
N ALA A 232 -2.40 10.07 -0.09
CA ALA A 232 -2.77 10.54 -1.42
C ALA A 232 -1.60 10.52 -2.41
N CYS A 233 -1.88 10.10 -3.65
CA CYS A 233 -0.92 10.20 -4.76
C CYS A 233 -1.00 11.56 -5.47
N ASN A 234 -0.31 12.58 -4.93
CA ASN A 234 -0.15 13.88 -5.60
C ASN A 234 1.19 14.53 -5.21
N GLU A 235 1.64 15.51 -5.99
CA GLU A 235 2.94 16.16 -5.83
C GLU A 235 3.16 16.74 -4.43
N LYS A 236 2.16 17.43 -3.86
CA LYS A 236 2.30 18.06 -2.53
C LYS A 236 2.52 17.01 -1.46
N THR A 237 1.69 15.98 -1.45
CA THR A 237 1.74 14.90 -0.47
C THR A 237 3.05 14.12 -0.57
N ILE A 238 3.46 13.74 -1.79
CA ILE A 238 4.69 12.97 -2.06
C ILE A 238 5.95 13.76 -1.69
N LYS A 239 6.00 15.05 -2.02
CA LYS A 239 7.15 15.91 -1.72
C LYS A 239 7.38 16.13 -0.23
N ASN A 240 6.31 16.22 0.56
CA ASN A 240 6.38 16.53 1.98
C ASN A 240 6.36 15.30 2.89
N PHE A 241 6.36 14.10 2.31
CA PHE A 241 6.50 12.86 3.07
C PHE A 241 7.93 12.64 3.53
N VAL A 242 8.06 12.32 4.82
CA VAL A 242 9.34 12.00 5.47
C VAL A 242 9.24 10.59 6.05
N TYR A 243 10.17 9.72 5.64
CA TYR A 243 10.31 8.42 6.29
C TYR A 243 10.68 8.58 7.77
N PRO A 244 10.13 7.74 8.67
CA PRO A 244 10.54 7.70 10.08
C PRO A 244 12.06 7.56 10.23
N GLU A 245 12.64 8.36 11.12
CA GLU A 245 14.09 8.49 11.25
C GLU A 245 14.74 7.22 11.81
N GLY A 246 15.84 6.78 11.18
CA GLY A 246 16.70 5.73 11.73
C GLY A 246 16.14 4.31 11.65
N ASP A 247 15.11 4.07 10.84
CA ASP A 247 14.50 2.76 10.64
C ASP A 247 14.54 2.35 9.15
N ASP A 248 15.22 1.25 8.85
CA ASP A 248 15.37 0.71 7.48
C ASP A 248 14.28 -0.31 7.12
N LYS A 249 13.28 -0.50 7.98
CA LYS A 249 12.19 -1.48 7.83
C LYS A 249 10.83 -0.82 7.73
N VAL A 250 10.76 0.33 7.05
CA VAL A 250 9.52 1.07 6.80
C VAL A 250 9.18 1.09 5.30
N ILE A 251 7.90 0.92 4.99
CA ILE A 251 7.30 1.04 3.65
C ILE A 251 6.38 2.27 3.65
N ALA A 252 6.46 3.10 2.61
CA ALA A 252 5.48 4.17 2.37
C ALA A 252 4.19 3.59 1.74
N ASP A 253 3.03 4.06 2.21
CA ASP A 253 1.72 3.64 1.71
C ASP A 253 0.97 4.78 0.98
N ILE A 254 0.41 4.41 -0.18
CA ILE A 254 -0.34 5.29 -1.08
C ILE A 254 -1.66 4.59 -1.48
N HIS A 255 -2.76 5.34 -1.44
CA HIS A 255 -4.04 4.95 -2.00
C HIS A 255 -4.28 5.71 -3.29
N ALA A 256 -4.57 4.99 -4.37
CA ALA A 256 -4.63 5.57 -5.71
C ALA A 256 -5.73 4.95 -6.56
N TYR A 257 -6.97 5.37 -6.30
CA TYR A 257 -8.14 5.07 -7.14
C TYR A 257 -8.17 5.96 -8.38
N LEU A 258 -7.24 5.70 -9.32
CA LEU A 258 -7.02 6.53 -10.50
C LEU A 258 -7.30 5.76 -11.80
N PRO A 259 -7.84 6.41 -12.85
CA PRO A 259 -8.29 7.81 -12.89
C PRO A 259 -9.54 8.03 -12.02
N TYR A 260 -9.62 9.12 -11.25
CA TYR A 260 -10.66 9.29 -10.21
C TYR A 260 -12.08 9.18 -10.78
N ASN A 261 -12.33 9.83 -11.93
CA ASN A 261 -13.64 9.82 -12.59
C ASN A 261 -14.08 8.44 -13.09
N PHE A 262 -13.13 7.56 -13.39
CA PHE A 262 -13.41 6.18 -13.77
C PHE A 262 -13.57 5.29 -12.52
N ALA A 263 -12.58 5.36 -11.62
CA ALA A 263 -12.40 4.43 -10.53
C ALA A 263 -13.35 4.67 -9.35
N LEU A 264 -13.47 5.92 -8.86
CA LEU A 264 -14.05 6.23 -7.55
C LEU A 264 -15.20 7.24 -7.59
N ASN A 265 -15.12 8.29 -8.41
CA ASN A 265 -16.04 9.44 -8.36
C ASN A 265 -17.53 9.02 -8.26
N PRO A 266 -18.25 9.42 -7.21
CA PRO A 266 -19.69 9.17 -7.07
C PRO A 266 -20.55 10.22 -7.80
N GLY A 267 -19.94 11.31 -8.27
CA GLY A 267 -20.59 12.48 -8.81
C GLY A 267 -20.90 12.42 -10.31
N PRO A 268 -21.42 13.53 -10.88
CA PRO A 268 -21.89 13.59 -12.26
C PRO A 268 -20.77 13.48 -13.32
N GLU A 269 -19.52 13.69 -12.93
CA GLU A 269 -18.34 13.54 -13.80
C GLU A 269 -17.84 12.10 -13.89
N ALA A 270 -18.47 11.18 -13.16
CA ALA A 270 -18.15 9.77 -13.22
C ALA A 270 -18.32 9.22 -14.64
N THR A 271 -17.41 8.36 -15.06
CA THR A 271 -17.42 7.72 -16.39
C THR A 271 -17.24 6.21 -16.27
N PRO A 272 -17.99 5.40 -17.04
CA PRO A 272 -17.73 3.97 -17.13
C PRO A 272 -16.54 3.62 -18.05
N PHE A 273 -15.95 4.60 -18.74
CA PHE A 273 -14.97 4.36 -19.81
C PHE A 273 -13.54 4.61 -19.35
N PHE A 274 -12.65 3.64 -19.59
CA PHE A 274 -11.21 3.80 -19.43
C PHE A 274 -10.59 4.17 -20.79
N THR A 275 -9.95 5.33 -20.87
CA THR A 275 -9.50 5.92 -22.14
C THR A 275 -8.03 6.33 -22.09
N GLU A 276 -7.43 6.50 -23.28
CA GLU A 276 -6.07 7.03 -23.42
C GLU A 276 -5.90 8.44 -22.81
N GLU A 277 -6.99 9.20 -22.68
CA GLU A 277 -6.95 10.53 -22.08
C GLU A 277 -6.98 10.45 -20.55
N ASN A 278 -7.92 9.72 -19.96
CA ASN A 278 -8.05 9.69 -18.51
C ASN A 278 -6.94 8.87 -17.84
N LYS A 279 -6.36 7.85 -18.51
CA LYS A 279 -5.25 7.06 -17.96
C LYS A 279 -4.03 7.89 -17.59
N LYS A 280 -3.86 9.09 -18.19
CA LYS A 280 -2.76 10.00 -17.88
C LYS A 280 -2.73 10.45 -16.42
N GLU A 281 -3.87 10.45 -15.74
CA GLU A 281 -3.96 10.75 -14.32
C GLU A 281 -3.21 9.69 -13.49
N LEU A 282 -3.40 8.40 -13.82
CA LEU A 282 -2.63 7.31 -13.25
C LEU A 282 -1.15 7.42 -13.64
N ASP A 283 -0.84 7.66 -14.93
CA ASP A 283 0.56 7.79 -15.38
C ASP A 283 1.32 8.88 -14.61
N THR A 284 0.70 10.04 -14.40
CA THR A 284 1.30 11.15 -13.64
C THR A 284 1.57 10.75 -12.19
N CYS A 285 0.63 10.07 -11.54
CA CYS A 285 0.84 9.54 -10.19
C CYS A 285 2.03 8.58 -10.14
N LEU A 286 2.10 7.63 -11.08
CA LEU A 286 3.17 6.63 -11.14
C LEU A 286 4.54 7.27 -11.42
N ASP A 287 4.60 8.30 -12.26
CA ASP A 287 5.84 9.03 -12.54
C ASP A 287 6.36 9.75 -11.27
N LEU A 288 5.48 10.41 -10.52
CA LEU A 288 5.84 11.03 -9.23
C LEU A 288 6.34 10.00 -8.21
N VAL A 289 5.66 8.86 -8.11
CA VAL A 289 6.05 7.78 -7.19
C VAL A 289 7.39 7.17 -7.62
N LYS A 290 7.61 6.98 -8.92
CA LYS A 290 8.86 6.48 -9.45
C LYS A 290 10.03 7.41 -9.10
N GLU A 291 9.89 8.69 -9.40
CA GLU A 291 10.91 9.71 -9.15
C GLU A 291 11.24 9.83 -7.66
N ARG A 292 10.21 9.85 -6.80
CA ARG A 292 10.39 10.04 -5.36
C ARG A 292 10.91 8.80 -4.64
N PHE A 293 10.37 7.62 -4.95
CA PHE A 293 10.59 6.41 -4.17
C PHE A 293 11.45 5.39 -4.91
N VAL A 294 10.98 4.93 -6.07
CA VAL A 294 11.60 3.81 -6.79
C VAL A 294 13.04 4.13 -7.21
N ASP A 295 13.28 5.31 -7.78
CA ASP A 295 14.59 5.74 -8.25
C ASP A 295 15.58 5.99 -7.09
N ASN A 296 15.06 6.28 -5.90
CA ASN A 296 15.84 6.43 -4.67
C ASN A 296 15.99 5.12 -3.87
N GLY A 297 15.43 4.02 -4.37
CA GLY A 297 15.48 2.71 -3.71
C GLY A 297 14.63 2.63 -2.44
N GLU A 298 13.69 3.55 -2.25
CA GLU A 298 12.82 3.61 -1.09
C GLU A 298 11.58 2.72 -1.28
N PRO A 299 11.18 1.91 -0.28
CA PRO A 299 10.11 0.93 -0.44
C PRO A 299 8.71 1.57 -0.41
N VAL A 300 7.93 1.42 -1.48
CA VAL A 300 6.56 1.95 -1.56
C VAL A 300 5.59 0.84 -1.98
N ILE A 301 4.37 0.90 -1.45
CA ILE A 301 3.27 0.01 -1.81
C ILE A 301 1.99 0.81 -2.01
N PHE A 302 1.10 0.31 -2.85
CA PHE A 302 -0.23 0.88 -3.03
C PHE A 302 -1.24 0.10 -2.20
N GLY A 303 -1.47 0.52 -0.94
CA GLY A 303 -2.32 -0.14 0.04
C GLY A 303 -3.79 -0.21 -0.36
N GLU A 304 -4.25 0.70 -1.21
CA GLU A 304 -5.59 0.65 -1.77
C GLU A 304 -5.63 1.10 -3.24
N PHE A 305 -6.29 0.29 -4.07
CA PHE A 305 -6.74 0.66 -5.40
C PHE A 305 -8.01 -0.12 -5.77
N GLY A 306 -8.74 0.32 -6.78
CA GLY A 306 -9.91 -0.39 -7.26
C GLY A 306 -10.65 0.42 -8.30
N ALA A 307 -11.55 -0.22 -9.04
CA ALA A 307 -12.50 0.48 -9.91
C ALA A 307 -13.91 -0.06 -9.68
N GLN A 308 -14.85 0.84 -9.37
CA GLN A 308 -16.23 0.47 -9.10
C GLN A 308 -16.92 -0.09 -10.34
N LYS A 309 -17.84 -1.04 -10.13
CA LYS A 309 -18.83 -1.41 -11.14
C LYS A 309 -19.69 -0.18 -11.49
N ARG A 310 -19.83 0.17 -12.77
CA ARG A 310 -20.67 1.28 -13.26
C ARG A 310 -21.43 0.84 -14.52
N GLY A 311 -22.71 0.52 -14.37
CA GLY A 311 -23.49 -0.01 -15.49
C GLY A 311 -22.84 -1.28 -16.05
N ASN A 312 -22.64 -1.33 -17.36
CA ASN A 312 -21.96 -2.42 -18.04
C ASN A 312 -20.53 -2.02 -18.46
N ASN A 313 -19.63 -1.85 -17.49
CA ASN A 313 -18.23 -1.41 -17.71
C ASN A 313 -17.18 -2.47 -17.40
N LEU A 314 -17.54 -3.77 -17.42
CA LEU A 314 -16.62 -4.84 -17.05
C LEU A 314 -15.38 -4.85 -17.96
N GLU A 315 -15.56 -4.73 -19.28
CA GLU A 315 -14.43 -4.68 -20.23
C GLU A 315 -13.44 -3.55 -19.92
N ASP A 316 -13.94 -2.35 -19.60
CA ASP A 316 -13.11 -1.22 -19.19
C ASP A 316 -12.36 -1.48 -17.88
N ARG A 317 -13.01 -2.10 -16.89
CA ARG A 317 -12.37 -2.50 -15.61
C ARG A 317 -11.29 -3.55 -15.83
N VAL A 318 -11.50 -4.50 -16.74
CA VAL A 318 -10.51 -5.53 -17.11
C VAL A 318 -9.27 -4.88 -17.76
N ARG A 319 -9.47 -4.01 -18.76
CA ARG A 319 -8.36 -3.26 -19.40
C ARG A 319 -7.61 -2.39 -18.40
N TRP A 320 -8.35 -1.68 -17.54
CA TRP A 320 -7.77 -0.85 -16.49
C TRP A 320 -6.96 -1.67 -15.49
N ALA A 321 -7.47 -2.82 -15.03
CA ALA A 321 -6.78 -3.66 -14.06
C ALA A 321 -5.48 -4.24 -14.62
N GLU A 322 -5.49 -4.72 -15.88
CA GLU A 322 -4.26 -5.19 -16.55
C GLU A 322 -3.24 -4.04 -16.69
N TYR A 323 -3.71 -2.86 -17.11
CA TYR A 323 -2.85 -1.68 -17.27
C TYR A 323 -2.24 -1.24 -15.94
N TYR A 324 -3.05 -1.09 -14.89
CA TYR A 324 -2.59 -0.66 -13.58
C TYR A 324 -1.55 -1.63 -13.01
N VAL A 325 -1.89 -2.93 -12.97
CA VAL A 325 -1.02 -3.95 -12.40
C VAL A 325 0.27 -4.10 -13.21
N SER A 326 0.22 -4.01 -14.53
CA SER A 326 1.45 -4.09 -15.36
C SER A 326 2.38 -2.90 -15.17
N ARG A 327 1.83 -1.68 -15.04
CA ARG A 327 2.64 -0.48 -14.78
C ARG A 327 3.30 -0.53 -13.41
N ASN A 328 2.58 -0.96 -12.40
CA ASN A 328 3.14 -1.16 -11.06
C ASN A 328 4.18 -2.28 -11.01
N ALA A 329 3.90 -3.43 -11.65
CA ALA A 329 4.84 -4.54 -11.72
C ALA A 329 6.16 -4.16 -12.40
N ALA A 330 6.11 -3.32 -13.45
CA ALA A 330 7.31 -2.80 -14.11
C ALA A 330 8.21 -1.93 -13.19
N MET A 331 7.65 -1.41 -12.09
CA MET A 331 8.37 -0.61 -11.10
C MET A 331 8.64 -1.38 -9.79
N GLY A 332 8.19 -2.64 -9.68
CA GLY A 332 8.31 -3.43 -8.46
C GLY A 332 7.43 -2.94 -7.31
N ILE A 333 6.33 -2.25 -7.60
CA ILE A 333 5.38 -1.74 -6.60
C ILE A 333 4.21 -2.71 -6.50
N PRO A 334 3.95 -3.34 -5.34
CA PRO A 334 2.72 -4.11 -5.15
C PRO A 334 1.50 -3.21 -4.92
N GLN A 335 0.31 -3.74 -5.19
CA GLN A 335 -0.97 -3.05 -5.00
C GLN A 335 -2.03 -3.99 -4.44
N LEU A 336 -2.93 -3.44 -3.63
CA LEU A 336 -3.97 -4.19 -2.93
C LEU A 336 -5.37 -3.71 -3.30
N TRP A 337 -6.15 -4.60 -3.93
CA TRP A 337 -7.49 -4.31 -4.38
C TRP A 337 -8.40 -4.04 -3.19
N TRP A 338 -9.11 -2.91 -3.15
CA TRP A 338 -10.16 -2.68 -2.16
C TRP A 338 -11.39 -3.52 -2.46
N ASP A 339 -11.59 -4.63 -1.77
CA ASP A 339 -12.83 -5.39 -1.84
C ASP A 339 -13.67 -5.02 -0.63
N ASN A 340 -14.83 -4.42 -0.84
CA ASN A 340 -15.77 -4.07 0.22
C ASN A 340 -16.98 -5.01 0.32
N GLY A 341 -17.00 -6.10 -0.46
CA GLY A 341 -18.11 -7.06 -0.53
C GLY A 341 -19.38 -6.53 -1.21
N VAL A 342 -19.34 -5.33 -1.81
CA VAL A 342 -20.51 -4.71 -2.46
C VAL A 342 -20.42 -4.88 -3.97
N PHE A 343 -21.44 -5.52 -4.55
CA PHE A 343 -21.53 -5.79 -6.00
C PHE A 343 -22.60 -4.94 -6.70
N ASP A 344 -23.65 -4.57 -5.97
CA ASP A 344 -24.84 -3.89 -6.48
C ASP A 344 -25.45 -2.97 -5.42
N GLY A 345 -26.26 -2.01 -5.87
CA GLY A 345 -26.90 -1.00 -5.03
C GLY A 345 -26.75 0.41 -5.59
N GLU A 346 -27.68 1.29 -5.22
CA GLU A 346 -27.61 2.73 -5.54
C GLU A 346 -26.92 3.49 -4.41
N GLY A 347 -26.12 4.51 -4.77
CA GLY A 347 -25.42 5.36 -3.78
C GLY A 347 -24.32 4.65 -2.99
N VAL A 348 -23.91 3.45 -3.41
CA VAL A 348 -22.87 2.65 -2.76
C VAL A 348 -21.70 2.40 -3.70
N GLU A 349 -20.50 2.33 -3.14
CA GLU A 349 -19.28 2.00 -3.86
C GLU A 349 -19.23 0.50 -4.11
N ARG A 350 -19.10 0.07 -5.37
CA ARG A 350 -19.23 -1.33 -5.78
C ARG A 350 -17.88 -1.93 -6.18
N PHE A 351 -17.05 -2.22 -5.18
CA PHE A 351 -15.70 -2.75 -5.40
C PHE A 351 -15.56 -4.25 -5.13
N GLY A 352 -16.66 -4.95 -4.79
CA GLY A 352 -16.63 -6.40 -4.56
C GLY A 352 -15.96 -7.17 -5.70
N LEU A 353 -15.14 -8.16 -5.33
CA LEU A 353 -14.42 -9.06 -6.23
C LEU A 353 -14.69 -10.53 -5.85
N ILE A 354 -14.79 -10.83 -4.55
CA ILE A 354 -15.12 -12.16 -4.02
C ILE A 354 -16.48 -12.17 -3.30
N ASP A 355 -17.35 -13.11 -3.68
CA ASP A 355 -18.52 -13.48 -2.88
C ASP A 355 -18.01 -14.22 -1.64
N ARG A 356 -17.94 -13.49 -0.53
CA ARG A 356 -17.39 -13.97 0.73
C ARG A 356 -18.24 -15.09 1.33
N LYS A 357 -19.56 -15.11 1.11
CA LYS A 357 -20.46 -16.13 1.66
C LYS A 357 -20.19 -17.51 1.07
N ASN A 358 -19.93 -17.57 -0.23
CA ASN A 358 -19.71 -18.82 -0.95
C ASN A 358 -18.23 -19.07 -1.29
N SER A 359 -17.36 -18.12 -0.96
CA SER A 359 -15.94 -18.11 -1.34
C SER A 359 -15.76 -18.31 -2.85
N LYS A 360 -16.36 -17.43 -3.64
CA LYS A 360 -16.31 -17.47 -5.11
C LYS A 360 -15.87 -16.16 -5.72
N ILE A 361 -14.99 -16.22 -6.72
CA ILE A 361 -14.62 -15.06 -7.51
C ILE A 361 -15.82 -14.66 -8.37
N VAL A 362 -16.24 -13.40 -8.28
CA VAL A 362 -17.39 -12.85 -9.03
C VAL A 362 -16.97 -12.25 -10.36
N TYR A 363 -15.79 -11.63 -10.42
CA TYR A 363 -15.23 -11.08 -11.67
C TYR A 363 -13.93 -11.80 -12.04
N PRO A 364 -14.00 -13.04 -12.58
CA PRO A 364 -12.81 -13.81 -12.90
C PRO A 364 -11.95 -13.14 -13.98
N SER A 365 -12.55 -12.45 -14.96
CA SER A 365 -11.83 -11.64 -15.94
C SER A 365 -10.95 -10.52 -15.33
N ILE A 366 -11.37 -9.90 -14.22
CA ILE A 366 -10.55 -8.91 -13.50
C ILE A 366 -9.36 -9.60 -12.81
N VAL A 367 -9.59 -10.73 -12.14
CA VAL A 367 -8.51 -11.51 -11.52
C VAL A 367 -7.50 -12.00 -12.59
N ALA A 368 -8.00 -12.46 -13.74
CA ALA A 368 -7.15 -12.85 -14.88
C ALA A 368 -6.31 -11.68 -15.39
N ALA A 369 -6.89 -10.48 -15.52
CA ALA A 369 -6.17 -9.26 -15.89
C ALA A 369 -5.07 -8.90 -14.88
N MET A 370 -5.33 -9.06 -13.58
CA MET A 370 -4.31 -8.83 -12.54
C MET A 370 -3.19 -9.89 -12.61
N GLN A 371 -3.52 -11.17 -12.79
CA GLN A 371 -2.52 -12.23 -13.02
C GLN A 371 -1.64 -11.94 -14.23
N LYS A 372 -2.26 -11.60 -15.36
CA LYS A 372 -1.57 -11.26 -16.61
C LYS A 372 -0.71 -10.00 -16.46
N GLY A 373 -1.26 -8.92 -15.89
CA GLY A 373 -0.55 -7.68 -15.66
C GLY A 373 0.68 -7.88 -14.77
N ARG A 374 0.60 -8.80 -13.78
CA ARG A 374 1.72 -9.12 -12.90
C ARG A 374 2.80 -9.97 -13.56
N GLY A 375 2.52 -10.54 -14.74
CA GLY A 375 3.39 -11.48 -15.45
C GLY A 375 3.25 -12.94 -14.98
N LEU A 376 2.12 -13.29 -14.37
CA LEU A 376 1.82 -14.66 -13.94
C LEU A 376 1.05 -15.42 -15.04
N GLU A 377 1.09 -16.76 -14.96
CA GLU A 377 0.18 -17.61 -15.73
C GLU A 377 -1.26 -17.31 -15.34
N VAL A 378 -2.12 -17.10 -16.34
CA VAL A 378 -3.54 -16.83 -16.14
C VAL A 378 -4.26 -18.15 -15.85
N ASN A 379 -4.73 -18.30 -14.62
CA ASN A 379 -5.51 -19.44 -14.18
C ASN A 379 -6.40 -19.01 -13.01
N VAL A 380 -7.67 -18.75 -13.32
CA VAL A 380 -8.64 -18.30 -12.33
C VAL A 380 -9.46 -19.49 -11.82
N LEU A 381 -9.42 -19.68 -10.51
CA LEU A 381 -10.07 -20.78 -9.80
C LEU A 381 -11.25 -20.27 -8.98
N HIS A 382 -12.19 -21.17 -8.67
CA HIS A 382 -13.35 -20.89 -7.82
C HIS A 382 -14.25 -19.75 -8.31
N SER A 383 -14.38 -19.56 -9.63
CA SER A 383 -15.30 -18.58 -10.17
C SER A 383 -16.76 -18.98 -10.01
N SER A 384 -17.62 -17.99 -9.88
CA SER A 384 -19.07 -18.13 -9.93
C SER A 384 -19.55 -17.99 -11.38
N LYS A 385 -20.56 -18.79 -11.78
CA LYS A 385 -21.37 -18.49 -12.96
C LYS A 385 -22.51 -17.60 -12.50
N VAL A 386 -22.36 -16.28 -12.56
CA VAL A 386 -23.42 -15.34 -12.14
C VAL A 386 -24.19 -14.88 -13.36
N GLU A 387 -25.49 -15.19 -13.44
CA GLU A 387 -26.37 -14.63 -14.48
C GLU A 387 -26.38 -13.10 -14.40
N GLY A 388 -26.13 -12.41 -15.51
CA GLY A 388 -26.11 -10.95 -15.59
C GLY A 388 -24.76 -10.29 -15.27
N VAL A 389 -23.75 -11.07 -14.89
CA VAL A 389 -22.33 -10.67 -14.93
C VAL A 389 -21.79 -11.22 -16.24
N LEU A 390 -21.61 -10.37 -17.25
CA LEU A 390 -21.15 -10.75 -18.59
C LEU A 390 -19.69 -11.24 -18.55
N ASP A 391 -19.46 -12.46 -18.10
CA ASP A 391 -18.18 -13.16 -18.22
C ASP A 391 -18.41 -14.41 -19.08
N ASP A 392 -18.88 -14.21 -20.31
CA ASP A 392 -19.10 -15.28 -21.28
C ASP A 392 -17.79 -15.75 -21.93
N ASP A 393 -16.69 -14.99 -21.78
CA ASP A 393 -15.47 -15.18 -22.54
C ASP A 393 -14.17 -15.11 -21.70
N LEU A 394 -13.93 -16.09 -20.83
CA LEU A 394 -12.53 -16.45 -20.51
C LEU A 394 -11.79 -16.97 -21.77
N GLU A 395 -12.51 -17.42 -22.79
CA GLU A 395 -11.97 -17.93 -24.05
C GLU A 395 -11.45 -16.85 -25.02
N THR A 396 -11.81 -15.56 -24.84
CA THR A 396 -11.33 -14.47 -25.72
C THR A 396 -10.13 -13.70 -25.16
N LEU A 397 -9.69 -13.99 -23.93
CA LEU A 397 -8.41 -13.50 -23.45
C LEU A 397 -7.29 -14.12 -24.31
N PRO A 398 -6.42 -13.30 -24.94
CA PRO A 398 -5.38 -13.83 -25.80
C PRO A 398 -4.49 -14.79 -24.99
N GLN A 399 -4.53 -16.07 -25.37
CA GLN A 399 -3.58 -17.06 -24.88
C GLN A 399 -2.18 -16.59 -25.24
N THR A 400 -1.29 -16.63 -24.24
CA THR A 400 0.11 -16.19 -24.28
C THR A 400 0.75 -16.32 -25.66
N THR A 401 0.93 -15.19 -26.36
CA THR A 401 1.96 -15.10 -27.39
C THR A 401 3.29 -14.86 -26.67
N GLU A 402 4.25 -15.76 -26.86
CA GLU A 402 5.62 -15.60 -26.40
C GLU A 402 6.12 -14.18 -26.74
N VAL A 403 6.39 -13.38 -25.70
CA VAL A 403 7.14 -12.15 -25.86
C VAL A 403 8.56 -12.58 -26.14
N VAL A 404 8.96 -12.52 -27.41
CA VAL A 404 10.37 -12.63 -27.81
C VAL A 404 11.07 -11.39 -27.24
N VAL A 405 11.71 -11.56 -26.09
CA VAL A 405 12.70 -10.62 -25.59
C VAL A 405 13.92 -10.76 -26.51
N GLU A 406 14.10 -9.81 -27.43
CA GLU A 406 15.37 -9.70 -28.14
C GLU A 406 16.47 -9.45 -27.12
N GLN A 407 17.36 -10.44 -26.95
CA GLN A 407 18.59 -10.25 -26.20
C GLN A 407 19.49 -9.28 -26.97
N PRO A 408 20.13 -8.30 -26.30
CA PRO A 408 21.11 -7.44 -26.96
C PRO A 408 22.30 -8.28 -27.39
N THR A 409 22.65 -8.16 -28.68
CA THR A 409 23.82 -8.79 -29.29
C THR A 409 25.10 -8.29 -28.62
N GLU A 410 25.88 -9.21 -28.05
CA GLU A 410 27.26 -8.95 -27.62
C GLU A 410 28.10 -8.48 -28.81
N SER A 411 28.55 -7.22 -28.77
CA SER A 411 29.61 -6.74 -29.65
C SER A 411 30.96 -7.11 -29.04
N ASN A 412 31.62 -8.10 -29.62
CA ASN A 412 33.05 -8.37 -29.43
C ASN A 412 33.86 -7.11 -29.77
N VAL A 413 34.58 -6.57 -28.80
CA VAL A 413 35.70 -5.65 -29.05
C VAL A 413 36.94 -6.28 -28.43
N ASP A 414 37.84 -6.71 -29.31
CA ASP A 414 39.19 -7.18 -28.99
C ASP A 414 39.98 -6.09 -28.27
N CYS A 415 40.58 -6.46 -27.13
CA CYS A 415 41.64 -5.68 -26.48
C CYS A 415 42.98 -6.34 -26.79
N GLU A 416 43.67 -5.86 -27.83
CA GLU A 416 45.12 -6.05 -27.96
C GLU A 416 45.85 -4.86 -27.33
N ALA A 417 46.84 -5.18 -26.50
CA ALA A 417 47.69 -4.25 -25.80
C ALA A 417 48.83 -3.75 -26.70
N GLU A 418 49.06 -2.44 -26.73
CA GLU A 418 50.38 -1.89 -27.03
C GLU A 418 50.79 -0.90 -25.94
N ILE A 419 51.97 -1.18 -25.40
CA ILE A 419 52.71 -0.41 -24.41
C ILE A 419 53.61 0.56 -25.18
N VAL A 420 53.61 1.86 -24.84
CA VAL A 420 54.80 2.70 -24.93
C VAL A 420 54.84 3.70 -23.77
N ASP A 421 55.97 3.64 -23.04
CA ASP A 421 56.47 4.56 -22.01
C ASP A 421 56.51 6.04 -22.45
N GLU A 422 56.26 6.97 -21.51
CA GLU A 422 57.29 7.94 -21.10
C GLU A 422 56.91 8.69 -19.80
N GLN A 423 57.95 9.03 -19.04
CA GLN A 423 58.01 9.47 -17.64
C GLN A 423 57.81 11.00 -17.45
N PRO A 424 57.80 11.52 -16.20
CA PRO A 424 56.99 12.67 -15.76
C PRO A 424 57.77 13.99 -15.59
N THR A 425 57.05 15.10 -15.42
CA THR A 425 57.60 16.34 -14.81
C THR A 425 56.57 17.05 -13.92
N GLU A 426 56.98 17.29 -12.68
CA GLU A 426 56.41 18.23 -11.70
C GLU A 426 56.52 19.70 -12.16
N SER A 427 55.62 20.57 -11.69
CA SER A 427 55.98 21.77 -10.89
C SER A 427 54.77 22.68 -10.59
N ASN A 428 54.67 23.06 -9.32
CA ASN A 428 54.03 24.21 -8.63
C ASN A 428 53.64 25.44 -9.48
N ASP A 429 52.59 26.18 -9.11
CA ASP A 429 52.67 27.30 -8.14
C ASP A 429 51.35 28.11 -8.02
N ASP A 430 51.25 28.79 -6.89
CA ASP A 430 50.18 29.55 -6.21
C ASP A 430 49.41 30.65 -6.99
N SER A 431 48.21 31.00 -6.50
CA SER A 431 47.95 32.33 -5.88
C SER A 431 46.50 32.56 -5.41
N GLU A 432 46.42 33.13 -4.21
CA GLU A 432 45.28 33.63 -3.44
C GLU A 432 44.56 34.83 -4.09
N VAL A 433 43.26 35.04 -3.76
CA VAL A 433 42.70 36.37 -3.46
C VAL A 433 41.56 36.25 -2.44
N GLU A 434 41.80 36.77 -1.23
CA GLU A 434 40.80 37.21 -0.26
C GLU A 434 40.23 38.59 -0.64
N VAL A 435 38.96 38.87 -0.32
CA VAL A 435 38.50 40.21 0.06
C VAL A 435 37.38 40.09 1.11
N GLU A 436 37.72 40.40 2.36
CA GLU A 436 36.80 40.96 3.37
C GLU A 436 36.61 42.46 3.10
N VAL A 437 35.42 43.01 3.31
CA VAL A 437 35.23 44.32 3.95
C VAL A 437 33.95 44.31 4.79
N ASP A 438 34.16 44.59 6.07
CA ASP A 438 33.23 44.84 7.17
C ASP A 438 32.59 46.25 7.10
N VAL A 439 31.65 46.55 8.01
CA VAL A 439 31.60 47.75 8.88
C VAL A 439 30.17 48.22 9.23
N SER A 440 29.86 48.04 10.53
CA SER A 440 29.06 48.84 11.50
C SER A 440 27.55 49.09 11.26
N ALA A 441 26.60 48.84 12.19
CA ALA A 441 26.45 49.14 13.63
C ALA A 441 26.00 50.59 13.96
N GLU A 442 24.76 50.71 14.49
CA GLU A 442 24.25 51.65 15.53
C GLU A 442 22.73 51.37 15.71
N ASN A 443 22.24 50.84 16.84
CA ASN A 443 21.76 51.50 18.08
C ASN A 443 20.67 52.58 17.86
N VAL A 444 19.62 52.81 18.66
CA VAL A 444 18.92 52.25 19.86
C VAL A 444 17.78 53.28 20.13
N ASP A 445 16.62 52.83 20.67
CA ASP A 445 15.58 53.60 21.42
C ASP A 445 14.80 54.75 20.70
N SER A 446 13.55 55.13 21.02
CA SER A 446 12.61 54.87 22.13
C SER A 446 11.20 55.45 21.82
N GLU A 447 10.21 55.09 22.66
CA GLU A 447 8.96 55.81 23.05
C GLU A 447 7.78 55.81 22.05
N GLU A 448 6.62 55.19 22.39
CA GLU A 448 5.49 55.69 23.23
C GLU A 448 4.85 56.96 22.61
N GLU A 449 3.53 57.12 22.42
CA GLU A 449 2.37 56.77 23.23
C GLU A 449 1.07 57.03 22.42
N ASP A 450 0.00 56.29 22.75
CA ASP A 450 -1.43 56.64 22.77
C ASP A 450 -2.16 57.39 21.63
N SER A 451 -3.28 56.81 21.17
CA SER A 451 -4.61 57.21 21.67
C SER A 451 -5.77 56.41 21.07
N ASP A 452 -6.74 56.16 21.94
CA ASP A 452 -8.07 55.58 21.81
C ASP A 452 -8.91 56.04 20.60
N GLU A 453 -9.83 55.17 20.13
CA GLU A 453 -11.27 55.35 20.38
C GLU A 453 -12.11 54.18 19.87
N THR A 454 -12.90 53.63 20.79
CA THR A 454 -14.00 52.68 20.60
C THR A 454 -15.24 53.35 20.00
N ASN A 455 -15.89 52.68 19.05
CA ASN A 455 -17.35 52.48 19.01
C ASN A 455 -17.74 51.34 18.05
#